data_AF-A0A0C9Y6B9-F1
#
_entry.id   AF-A0A0C9Y6B9-F1
#
_cell.length_a   1.000
_cell.length_b   1.000
_cell.length_c   1.000
_cell.angle_alpha   90.00
_cell.angle_beta   90.00
_cell.angle_gamma   90.00
#
_symmetry.space_group_name_H-M   'P 1'
#
loop_
_entity.id
_entity.type
_entity.pdbx_description
1 polymer ?
#
loop_
_entity_poly.entity_id
_entity_poly.type
_entity_poly.pdbx_seq_one_letter_code
_entity_poly.pdbx_strand_id
1 'polypeptide(L)'
;PVSAKRKLEKYYAIIVGKCAGVYWNEDNVFPLVSNVSGARFRGFTTLEAAQDYYFAAKHLGKVWIVRNPGDDQVFSPESEAIQ
;
A
#
# COMPACT_ATOMS: atom_id res chain seq x y z
N PRO A 1 -25.85 -15.92 -15.92
CA PRO A 1 -25.66 -14.63 -15.22
C PRO A 1 -24.44 -14.68 -14.28
N VAL A 2 -23.27 -14.28 -14.79
CA VAL A 2 -22.06 -14.16 -13.95
C VAL A 2 -22.24 -12.95 -13.04
N SER A 3 -22.51 -13.22 -11.76
CA SER A 3 -22.71 -12.19 -10.75
C SER A 3 -21.39 -11.45 -10.54
N ALA A 4 -21.21 -10.31 -11.23
CA ALA A 4 -20.12 -9.40 -10.97
C ALA A 4 -20.25 -8.92 -9.52
N LYS A 5 -19.48 -9.52 -8.61
CA LYS A 5 -19.36 -9.03 -7.23
C LYS A 5 -18.90 -7.59 -7.35
N ARG A 6 -19.74 -6.63 -6.95
CA ARG A 6 -19.35 -5.23 -6.85
C ARG A 6 -18.15 -5.18 -5.90
N LYS A 7 -16.97 -4.97 -6.46
CA LYS A 7 -15.74 -4.68 -5.71
C LYS A 7 -16.02 -3.34 -5.05
N LEU A 8 -16.47 -3.36 -3.79
CA LEU A 8 -16.64 -2.16 -3.01
C LEU A 8 -15.33 -1.39 -3.08
N GLU A 9 -15.40 -0.09 -3.39
CA GLU A 9 -14.23 0.79 -3.42
C GLU A 9 -13.57 0.72 -2.05
N LYS A 10 -12.37 0.13 -2.03
CA LYS A 10 -11.58 -0.05 -0.81
C LYS A 10 -10.34 0.81 -0.92
N TYR A 11 -10.03 1.47 0.19
CA TYR A 11 -8.78 2.17 0.41
C TYR A 11 -7.82 1.22 1.09
N TYR A 12 -6.56 1.24 0.67
CA TYR A 12 -5.54 0.36 1.22
C TYR A 12 -4.39 1.20 1.74
N ALA A 13 -4.08 1.04 3.02
CA ALA A 13 -2.90 1.63 3.62
C ALA A 13 -1.77 0.60 3.63
N ILE A 14 -0.67 0.92 2.96
CA ILE A 14 0.55 0.11 2.94
C ILE A 14 1.55 0.77 3.88
N ILE A 15 2.00 0.01 4.88
CA ILE A 15 3.01 0.47 5.84
C ILE A 15 4.33 -0.27 5.66
N VAL A 16 4.30 -1.49 5.09
CA VAL A 16 5.52 -2.20 4.67
C VAL A 16 5.31 -2.71 3.26
N GLY A 17 6.13 -2.25 2.33
CA GLY A 17 6.01 -2.53 0.90
C GLY A 17 7.13 -1.88 0.10
N LYS A 18 7.05 -1.99 -1.22
CA LYS A 18 7.90 -1.26 -2.16
C LYS A 18 7.59 0.24 -2.15
N CYS A 19 6.31 0.58 -2.00
CA CYS A 19 5.88 1.93 -1.66
C CYS A 19 4.91 1.87 -0.47
N ALA A 20 4.98 2.86 0.41
CA ALA A 20 4.12 3.03 1.56
C ALA A 20 3.29 4.31 1.41
N GLY A 21 2.03 4.21 1.82
CA GLY A 21 1.04 5.26 1.57
C GLY A 21 -0.38 4.71 1.57
N VAL A 22 -1.31 5.55 1.13
CA VAL A 22 -2.72 5.19 1.00
C VAL A 22 -3.09 5.17 -0.47
N TYR A 23 -3.56 4.01 -0.92
CA TYR A 23 -3.92 3.75 -2.30
C TYR A 23 -5.40 3.47 -2.43
N TRP A 24 -5.96 3.89 -3.55
CA TRP A 24 -7.26 3.42 -3.99
C TRP A 24 -7.06 2.27 -4.96
N ASN A 25 -7.99 1.31 -4.94
CA ASN A 25 -8.04 0.17 -5.85
C ASN A 25 -6.96 -0.89 -5.58
N GLU A 26 -7.38 -2.13 -5.35
CA GLU A 26 -6.48 -3.22 -4.95
C GLU A 26 -5.48 -3.63 -6.03
N ASP A 27 -5.83 -3.39 -7.30
CA ASP A 27 -5.00 -3.72 -8.45
C ASP A 27 -3.67 -2.91 -8.44
N ASN A 28 -3.68 -1.73 -7.81
CA ASN A 28 -2.47 -0.92 -7.61
C ASN A 28 -1.67 -1.34 -6.37
N VAL A 29 -2.28 -2.07 -5.43
CA VAL A 29 -1.67 -2.42 -4.13
C VAL A 29 -0.83 -3.68 -4.25
N PHE A 30 -1.33 -4.69 -4.96
CA PHE A 30 -0.64 -5.98 -5.10
C PHE A 30 0.80 -5.86 -5.61
N PRO A 31 1.11 -5.11 -6.69
CA PRO A 31 2.50 -4.97 -7.15
C PRO A 31 3.42 -4.29 -6.12
N LEU A 32 2.87 -3.46 -5.23
CA LEU A 32 3.61 -2.74 -4.18
C LEU A 32 3.95 -3.63 -2.99
N VAL A 33 3.22 -4.71 -2.76
CA VAL A 33 3.44 -5.63 -1.61
C VAL A 33 3.91 -7.01 -2.05
N SER A 34 3.79 -7.33 -3.33
CA SER A 34 4.20 -8.61 -3.88
C SER A 34 5.72 -8.77 -3.80
N ASN A 35 6.16 -9.97 -3.41
CA ASN A 35 7.56 -10.31 -3.21
C ASN A 35 8.29 -9.40 -2.19
N VAL A 36 7.55 -8.80 -1.25
CA VAL A 36 8.12 -8.07 -0.11
C VAL A 36 8.01 -8.94 1.14
N SER A 37 9.17 -9.30 1.70
CA SER A 37 9.21 -10.05 2.96
C SER A 37 8.63 -9.20 4.10
N GLY A 38 7.64 -9.74 4.80
CA GLY A 38 6.97 -9.02 5.89
C GLY A 38 6.06 -7.88 5.44
N ALA A 39 5.60 -7.89 4.18
CA ALA A 39 4.67 -6.90 3.66
C ALA A 39 3.46 -6.70 4.57
N ARG A 40 3.10 -5.44 4.82
CA ARG A 40 2.07 -5.09 5.79
C ARG A 40 1.21 -3.98 5.22
N PHE A 41 -0.02 -4.36 4.89
CA PHE A 41 -1.04 -3.49 4.33
C PHE A 41 -2.41 -3.85 4.89
N ARG A 42 -3.34 -2.89 4.89
CA ARG A 42 -4.71 -3.10 5.39
C ARG A 42 -5.72 -2.36 4.54
N GLY A 43 -6.84 -3.02 4.23
CA GLY A 43 -7.96 -2.44 3.50
C GLY A 43 -9.00 -1.82 4.43
N PHE A 44 -9.59 -0.71 4.01
CA PHE A 44 -10.58 0.11 4.71
C PHE A 44 -11.69 0.54 3.75
N THR A 45 -12.87 0.80 4.30
CA THR A 45 -14.04 1.29 3.55
C THR A 45 -14.03 2.79 3.32
N THR A 46 -13.20 3.53 4.07
CA THR A 46 -13.12 4.99 4.03
C THR A 46 -11.66 5.45 3.93
N LEU A 47 -11.41 6.52 3.16
CA LEU A 47 -10.09 7.12 3.02
C LEU A 47 -9.51 7.54 4.37
N GLU A 48 -10.34 8.16 5.22
CA GLU A 48 -9.94 8.72 6.51
C GLU A 48 -9.38 7.64 7.45
N ALA A 49 -10.05 6.48 7.55
CA ALA A 49 -9.56 5.35 8.34
C ALA A 49 -8.25 4.75 7.79
N ALA A 50 -8.05 4.75 6.48
CA ALA A 50 -6.81 4.29 5.87
C ALA A 50 -5.65 5.28 6.15
N GLN A 51 -5.93 6.57 6.05
CA GLN A 51 -4.99 7.65 6.38
C GLN A 51 -4.61 7.61 7.86
N ASP A 52 -5.57 7.50 8.77
CA ASP A 52 -5.31 7.40 10.21
C ASP A 52 -4.39 6.21 10.53
N TYR A 53 -4.69 5.02 9.97
CA TYR A 53 -3.84 3.84 10.14
C TYR A 53 -2.41 4.06 9.61
N TYR A 54 -2.29 4.66 8.43
CA TYR A 54 -0.99 4.95 7.82
C TYR A 54 -0.19 5.98 8.64
N PHE A 55 -0.81 7.11 9.02
CA PHE A 55 -0.16 8.16 9.78
C PHE A 55 0.19 7.70 11.19
N ALA A 56 -0.66 6.91 11.85
CA ALA A 56 -0.35 6.29 13.13
C ALA A 56 0.89 5.38 13.00
N ALA A 57 0.97 4.56 11.95
CA ALA A 57 2.16 3.74 11.70
C ALA A 57 3.41 4.58 11.40
N LYS A 58 3.27 5.67 10.63
CA LYS A 58 4.35 6.61 10.29
C LYS A 58 4.91 7.27 11.55
N HIS A 59 4.04 7.78 12.42
CA HIS A 59 4.41 8.40 13.69
C HIS A 59 5.07 7.40 14.67
N LEU A 60 4.72 6.12 14.57
CA LEU A 60 5.33 5.04 15.35
C LEU A 60 6.63 4.49 14.75
N GLY A 61 7.11 5.01 13.62
CA GLY A 61 8.32 4.52 12.94
C GLY A 61 8.16 3.11 12.34
N LYS A 62 6.93 2.69 12.04
CA LYS A 62 6.58 1.37 11.52
C LYS A 62 6.41 1.34 10.00
N VAL A 63 6.74 2.43 9.30
CA VAL A 63 6.63 2.55 7.85
C VAL A 63 7.95 2.25 7.18
N TRP A 64 8.07 1.10 6.53
CA TRP A 64 9.34 0.58 6.01
C TRP A 64 9.23 0.27 4.52
N ILE A 65 10.23 0.71 3.76
CA ILE A 65 10.33 0.43 2.33
C ILE A 65 11.26 -0.76 2.11
N VAL A 66 10.82 -1.72 1.31
CA VAL A 66 11.59 -2.91 0.94
C VAL A 66 11.59 -3.01 -0.59
N ARG A 67 12.72 -2.70 -1.20
CA ARG A 67 12.95 -2.81 -2.64
C ARG A 67 13.73 -4.07 -2.98
N ASN A 68 13.29 -4.80 -4.00
CA ASN A 68 14.09 -5.84 -4.63
C ASN A 68 14.89 -5.24 -5.81
N PRO A 69 15.96 -5.92 -6.25
CA PRO A 69 16.71 -5.50 -7.43
C PRO A 69 15.80 -5.27 -8.64
N GLY A 70 15.82 -4.05 -9.20
CA GLY A 70 15.02 -3.65 -10.35
C GLY A 70 13.71 -2.93 -10.02
N ASP A 71 13.28 -2.91 -8.76
CA ASP A 71 12.07 -2.17 -8.35
C ASP A 71 12.22 -0.65 -8.58
N ASP A 72 13.41 -0.08 -8.44
CA ASP A 72 13.68 1.36 -8.68
C ASP A 72 13.51 1.80 -10.15
N GLN A 73 13.45 0.85 -11.09
CA GLN A 73 13.15 1.15 -12.50
C GLN A 73 11.65 1.16 -12.78
N VAL A 74 10.86 0.49 -11.93
CA VAL A 74 9.41 0.30 -12.10
C VAL A 74 8.63 1.29 -11.24
N PHE A 75 9.18 1.63 -10.08
CA PHE A 75 8.58 2.53 -9.12
C PHE A 75 9.45 3.77 -8.97
N SER A 76 8.81 4.91 -8.74
CA SER A 76 9.49 6.18 -8.40
C SER A 76 10.59 5.99 -7.33
N PRO A 77 11.61 6.87 -7.31
CA PRO A 77 12.74 6.77 -6.39
C PRO A 77 12.30 6.59 -4.94
N GLU A 78 13.13 5.93 -4.12
CA GLU A 78 12.84 5.65 -2.70
C GLU A 78 12.45 6.89 -1.89
N SER A 79 13.01 8.05 -2.24
CA SER A 79 12.67 9.35 -1.63
C SER A 79 11.18 9.73 -1.77
N GLU A 80 10.49 9.20 -2.77
CA GLU A 80 9.06 9.41 -3.03
C GLU A 80 8.21 8.18 -2.68
N ALA A 81 8.84 7.11 -2.17
CA ALA A 81 8.16 5.86 -1.87
C ALA A 81 7.32 5.91 -0.58
N ILE A 82 7.45 6.98 0.22
CA ILE A 82 6.67 7.22 1.44
C ILE A 82 5.87 8.51 1.25
N GLN A 83 4.54 8.42 1.23
CA GLN A 83 3.63 9.58 1.27
C GLN A 83 3.60 10.21 2.67
#